data_AF-A0A6V7XT30-F1
#
_entry.id   AF-A0A6V7XT30-F1
#
_cell.length_a   1.000
_cell.length_b   1.000
_cell.length_c   1.000
_cell.angle_alpha   90.00
_cell.angle_beta   90.00
_cell.angle_gamma   90.00
#
_symmetry.space_group_name_H-M   'P 1'
#
loop_
_entity.id
_entity.type
_entity.pdbx_description
1 polymer ?
#
loop_
_entity_poly.entity_id
_entity_poly.type
_entity_poly.pdbx_seq_one_letter_code
_entity_poly.pdbx_strand_id
1 'polypeptide(L)'
;MVSTANIRPNNNNNFQLREQLIIYCVNDVAILRESVLRFRQLIGENTKNLDPFLTVSTAAGLALTTMRRCFLPENWLVHSPEGGYLRGRRASAESQRYIRFFELQHPESAGHIQHAQWALGEAHVEDCGYRLDGLWQRSPPLRPLAIEYMGCYYHGCPKCFPVRDQRLAAGRTAEELFERTQQRLWQLEHQHGYQLHVVWGHEIKEKLSNNTQLRRKWFEIDCVRPMDPREDCLRGGRTEPFKLHHLSGEDEEILYIDIVSLYPYVMKAKSFPIGHPNVLTRETLLLPPNNPLPWTTPEHNIYKGLLLVRVQPPNFMNGNLPPVLPYRTHDGRLTFPFVQNVWNYEKWDPNLFRSYVNTFIGLKQQASGWPDGCASELDRAEYLAEFERVEGIFLDPEKIETNPGLRMIAKLLANSLWGKLAQRVCGTEVRYAKTPAEFHQLLEDPTIDMLDFDHVSEHLDRCVVRKKPEFAKAPNTNCLPVAAFVTSYARLHLYEYIEQVHQIGGVLLYCDTDSIIYVGKRNGQRVPEGEYLGQMKREIPSRRILEFIAGGRKIMATDTSTQVQD
;
A
#
# COMPACT_ATOMS: atom_id res chain seq x y z
N MET A 1 40.05 1.71 5.59
CA MET A 1 40.93 1.20 4.50
C MET A 1 40.81 -0.31 4.45
N VAL A 2 40.77 -0.91 3.26
CA VAL A 2 40.67 -2.38 3.14
C VAL A 2 42.08 -2.97 3.22
N SER A 3 42.34 -3.80 4.24
CA SER A 3 43.52 -4.67 4.24
C SER A 3 43.21 -5.88 3.36
N THR A 4 43.50 -5.77 2.06
CA THR A 4 43.54 -6.95 1.19
C THR A 4 44.70 -7.82 1.65
N ALA A 5 44.38 -8.97 2.25
CA ALA A 5 45.38 -9.95 2.62
C ALA A 5 46.07 -10.49 1.35
N ASN A 6 47.20 -9.90 0.99
CA ASN A 6 48.03 -10.34 -0.12
C ASN A 6 48.63 -11.71 0.22
N ILE A 7 47.89 -12.77 -0.09
CA ILE A 7 48.37 -14.17 -0.04
C ILE A 7 49.43 -14.33 -1.14
N ARG A 8 50.66 -13.93 -0.82
CA ARG A 8 51.83 -14.25 -1.65
C ARG A 8 52.01 -15.77 -1.65
N PRO A 9 52.13 -16.43 -2.81
CA PRO A 9 52.46 -17.85 -2.86
C PRO A 9 53.91 -18.06 -2.44
N ASN A 10 54.13 -18.30 -1.14
CA ASN A 10 55.41 -18.79 -0.64
C ASN A 10 55.54 -20.27 -1.04
N ASN A 11 56.33 -20.54 -2.07
CA ASN A 11 56.52 -21.86 -2.70
C ASN A 11 57.28 -22.88 -1.81
N ASN A 12 56.79 -23.15 -0.60
CA ASN A 12 57.20 -24.29 0.23
C ASN A 12 56.24 -24.66 1.38
N ASN A 13 55.15 -23.92 1.62
CA ASN A 13 54.14 -24.29 2.63
C ASN A 13 52.89 -24.88 1.96
N ASN A 14 52.56 -26.13 2.28
CA ASN A 14 51.31 -26.75 1.84
C ASN A 14 50.09 -25.96 2.35
N PHE A 15 49.17 -25.61 1.45
CA PHE A 15 47.96 -24.86 1.80
C PHE A 15 47.01 -25.70 2.66
N GLN A 16 47.02 -25.47 3.98
CA GLN A 16 46.13 -26.15 4.91
C GLN A 16 44.74 -25.50 4.93
N LEU A 17 43.86 -25.95 4.02
CA LEU A 17 42.48 -25.48 3.87
C LEU A 17 41.73 -25.38 5.22
N ARG A 18 41.89 -26.36 6.11
CA ARG A 18 41.23 -26.36 7.43
C ARG A 18 41.66 -25.18 8.31
N GLU A 19 42.95 -24.87 8.36
CA GLU A 19 43.48 -23.75 9.15
C GLU A 19 43.03 -22.41 8.55
N GLN A 20 43.08 -22.28 7.23
CA GLN A 20 42.65 -21.07 6.53
C GLN A 20 41.14 -20.82 6.68
N LEU A 21 40.31 -21.86 6.67
CA LEU A 21 38.87 -21.75 6.98
C LEU A 21 38.62 -21.33 8.44
N ILE A 22 39.38 -21.85 9.41
CA ILE A 22 39.27 -21.42 10.82
C ILE A 22 39.65 -19.94 10.96
N ILE A 23 40.76 -19.51 10.36
CA ILE A 23 41.22 -18.11 10.37
C ILE A 23 40.18 -17.20 9.69
N TYR A 24 39.62 -17.62 8.55
CA TYR A 24 38.56 -16.89 7.86
C TYR A 24 37.33 -16.70 8.75
N CYS A 25 36.79 -17.78 9.33
CA CYS A 25 35.61 -17.70 10.20
C CYS A 25 35.84 -16.86 11.47
N VAL A 26 37.02 -16.94 12.08
CA VAL A 26 37.37 -16.10 13.25
C VAL A 26 37.45 -14.61 12.86
N ASN A 27 38.07 -14.30 11.71
CA ASN A 27 38.15 -12.93 11.20
C ASN A 27 36.78 -12.37 10.80
N ASP A 28 35.92 -13.16 10.15
CA ASP A 28 34.57 -12.76 9.75
C ASP A 28 33.69 -12.44 10.97
N VAL A 29 33.71 -13.31 11.99
CA VAL A 29 33.00 -13.07 13.27
C VAL A 29 33.56 -11.84 14.01
N ALA A 30 34.87 -11.59 13.96
CA ALA A 30 35.48 -10.39 14.53
C ALA A 30 35.05 -9.11 13.78
N ILE A 31 35.08 -9.12 12.44
CA ILE A 31 34.62 -8.02 11.59
C ILE A 31 33.13 -7.74 11.83
N LEU A 32 32.31 -8.79 11.93
CA LEU A 32 30.89 -8.68 12.25
C LEU A 32 30.67 -8.04 13.64
N ARG A 33 31.44 -8.44 14.66
CA ARG A 33 31.38 -7.85 16.01
C ARG A 33 31.66 -6.35 15.98
N GLU A 34 32.78 -5.94 15.39
CA GLU A 34 33.15 -4.51 15.34
C GLU A 34 32.16 -3.70 14.49
N SER A 35 31.65 -4.29 13.40
CA SER A 35 30.60 -3.68 12.56
C SER A 35 29.29 -3.48 13.33
N VAL A 36 28.88 -4.48 14.13
CA VAL A 36 27.69 -4.40 15.01
C VAL A 36 27.86 -3.34 16.09
N LEU A 37 29.04 -3.24 16.71
CA LEU A 37 29.34 -2.20 17.71
C LEU A 37 29.32 -0.81 17.10
N ARG A 38 29.99 -0.59 15.95
CA ARG A 38 30.00 0.72 15.27
C ARG A 38 28.63 1.10 14.71
N PHE A 39 27.83 0.15 14.22
CA PHE A 39 26.44 0.38 13.82
C PHE A 39 25.57 0.79 15.02
N ARG A 40 25.67 0.08 16.16
CA ARG A 40 24.96 0.43 17.40
C ARG A 40 25.30 1.84 17.88
N GLN A 41 26.59 2.21 17.83
CA GLN A 41 27.07 3.55 18.16
C GLN A 41 26.49 4.62 17.22
N LEU A 42 26.68 4.47 15.91
CA LEU A 42 26.21 5.44 14.90
C LEU A 42 24.69 5.65 14.95
N ILE A 43 23.92 4.59 15.22
CA ILE A 43 22.47 4.72 15.45
C ILE A 43 22.21 5.51 16.74
N GLY A 44 22.83 5.16 17.86
CA GLY A 44 22.64 5.86 19.14
C GLY A 44 22.90 7.37 19.03
N GLU A 45 24.06 7.73 18.48
CA GLU A 45 24.51 9.11 18.22
C GLU A 45 23.47 9.93 17.43
N ASN A 46 22.83 9.32 16.41
CA ASN A 46 21.94 10.02 15.48
C ASN A 46 20.44 9.85 15.77
N THR A 47 20.04 9.10 16.81
CA THR A 47 18.62 8.75 17.06
C THR A 47 18.17 8.90 18.53
N LYS A 48 18.75 9.87 19.24
CA LYS A 48 18.51 10.14 20.68
C LYS A 48 18.78 8.89 21.54
N ASN A 49 19.95 8.27 21.39
CA ASN A 49 20.38 7.09 22.15
C ASN A 49 19.37 5.92 22.10
N LEU A 50 18.83 5.62 20.91
CA LEU A 50 18.07 4.40 20.67
C LEU A 50 19.03 3.24 20.37
N ASP A 51 18.77 2.07 20.97
CA ASP A 51 19.49 0.84 20.68
C ASP A 51 18.75 0.05 19.59
N PRO A 52 19.35 -0.18 18.40
CA PRO A 52 18.67 -0.87 17.32
C PRO A 52 18.37 -2.34 17.66
N PHE A 53 19.26 -3.03 18.37
CA PHE A 53 19.14 -4.46 18.63
C PHE A 53 18.16 -4.77 19.76
N LEU A 54 18.09 -3.91 20.79
CA LEU A 54 17.08 -4.05 21.85
C LEU A 54 15.68 -3.60 21.40
N THR A 55 15.59 -2.67 20.45
CA THR A 55 14.30 -2.04 20.10
C THR A 55 13.65 -2.63 18.85
N VAL A 56 14.40 -2.90 17.77
CA VAL A 56 13.82 -3.25 16.45
C VAL A 56 14.81 -3.99 15.53
N SER A 57 14.61 -5.29 15.35
CA SER A 57 15.41 -6.19 14.50
C SER A 57 15.35 -5.96 12.97
N THR A 58 14.76 -4.85 12.50
CA THR A 58 14.59 -4.59 11.05
C THR A 58 14.81 -3.12 10.70
N ALA A 59 15.46 -2.85 9.56
CA ALA A 59 15.71 -1.49 9.06
C ALA A 59 14.44 -0.62 8.97
N ALA A 60 13.34 -1.18 8.48
CA ALA A 60 12.05 -0.50 8.39
C ALA A 60 11.41 -0.26 9.78
N GLY A 61 11.65 -1.16 10.75
CA GLY A 61 11.30 -0.93 12.15
C GLY A 61 12.12 0.19 12.78
N LEU A 62 13.44 0.22 12.53
CA LEU A 62 14.36 1.25 12.98
C LEU A 62 13.98 2.63 12.44
N ALA A 63 13.74 2.73 11.13
CA ALA A 63 13.26 3.94 10.49
C ALA A 63 12.01 4.51 11.16
N LEU A 64 11.01 3.68 11.45
CA LEU A 64 9.75 4.11 12.06
C LEU A 64 9.86 4.39 13.56
N THR A 65 10.64 3.62 14.33
CA THR A 65 10.83 3.91 15.76
C THR A 65 11.62 5.20 15.95
N THR A 66 12.62 5.46 15.10
CA THR A 66 13.31 6.76 15.04
C THR A 66 12.34 7.88 14.65
N MET A 67 11.47 7.69 13.65
CA MET A 67 10.40 8.67 13.33
C MET A 67 9.54 8.99 14.58
N ARG A 68 9.06 7.95 15.28
CA ARG A 68 8.20 8.09 16.47
C ARG A 68 8.89 8.68 17.71
N ARG A 69 10.19 8.42 17.92
CA ARG A 69 10.97 8.90 19.08
C ARG A 69 11.58 10.29 18.86
N CYS A 70 11.90 10.62 17.61
CA CYS A 70 12.69 11.80 17.29
C CYS A 70 11.89 12.95 16.69
N PHE A 71 10.85 12.67 15.88
CA PHE A 71 10.24 13.65 14.97
C PHE A 71 8.71 13.75 15.02
N LEU A 72 7.98 12.67 15.36
CA LEU A 72 6.52 12.61 15.24
C LEU A 72 5.81 13.18 16.49
N PRO A 73 4.88 14.15 16.36
CA PRO A 73 4.01 14.58 17.45
C PRO A 73 2.93 13.54 17.79
N GLU A 74 2.35 13.63 18.99
CA GLU A 74 1.31 12.72 19.44
C GLU A 74 0.06 12.75 18.55
N ASN A 75 -0.54 11.58 18.33
CA ASN A 75 -1.80 11.37 17.60
C ASN A 75 -1.81 11.80 16.10
N TRP A 76 -0.67 12.14 15.50
CA TRP A 76 -0.60 12.54 14.08
C TRP A 76 -0.75 11.37 13.10
N LEU A 77 0.04 10.29 13.26
CA LEU A 77 -0.13 9.05 12.49
C LEU A 77 -1.10 8.12 13.20
N VAL A 78 -2.30 7.97 12.65
CA VAL A 78 -3.37 7.12 13.20
C VAL A 78 -3.30 5.71 12.62
N HIS A 79 -3.46 4.71 13.50
CA HIS A 79 -3.56 3.31 13.11
C HIS A 79 -4.77 3.06 12.19
N SER A 80 -4.51 2.53 11.01
CA SER A 80 -5.52 2.22 9.99
C SER A 80 -5.89 0.74 10.03
N PRO A 81 -7.15 0.36 10.29
CA PRO A 81 -7.57 -1.04 10.29
C PRO A 81 -7.43 -1.70 8.90
N GLU A 82 -6.91 -2.93 8.85
CA GLU A 82 -7.02 -3.80 7.65
C GLU A 82 -8.49 -4.01 7.31
N GLY A 83 -8.87 -3.97 6.02
CA GLY A 83 -10.27 -3.97 5.62
C GLY A 83 -11.01 -2.64 5.82
N GLY A 84 -10.29 -1.59 6.23
CA GLY A 84 -10.81 -0.23 6.36
C GLY A 84 -11.57 0.07 7.66
N TYR A 85 -11.94 1.34 7.87
CA TYR A 85 -12.71 1.77 9.05
C TYR A 85 -14.12 1.15 9.17
N LEU A 86 -14.64 0.54 8.10
CA LEU A 86 -15.92 -0.17 8.08
C LEU A 86 -15.77 -1.71 8.27
N ARG A 87 -14.56 -2.19 8.63
CA ARG A 87 -14.26 -3.62 8.82
C ARG A 87 -15.22 -4.26 9.83
N GLY A 88 -15.76 -5.43 9.47
CA GLY A 88 -16.57 -6.28 10.35
C GLY A 88 -18.06 -6.32 9.98
N ARG A 89 -18.55 -5.39 9.14
CA ARG A 89 -19.91 -5.39 8.60
C ARG A 89 -20.04 -6.37 7.42
N ARG A 90 -20.00 -7.68 7.73
CA ARG A 90 -20.18 -8.79 6.76
C ARG A 90 -21.67 -8.97 6.41
N ALA A 91 -22.23 -8.13 5.54
CA ALA A 91 -23.57 -8.29 5.01
C ALA A 91 -23.63 -9.21 3.77
N SER A 92 -24.80 -9.80 3.51
CA SER A 92 -25.03 -10.59 2.29
C SER A 92 -25.08 -9.68 1.06
N ALA A 93 -24.34 -10.04 0.00
CA ALA A 93 -24.39 -9.32 -1.27
C ALA A 93 -25.78 -9.39 -1.94
N GLU A 94 -26.55 -10.45 -1.69
CA GLU A 94 -27.94 -10.53 -2.15
C GLU A 94 -28.87 -9.62 -1.34
N SER A 95 -28.63 -9.48 -0.02
CA SER A 95 -29.35 -8.54 0.86
C SER A 95 -29.13 -7.08 0.44
N GLN A 96 -27.88 -6.66 0.31
CA GLN A 96 -27.57 -5.26 -0.06
C GLN A 96 -28.05 -4.95 -1.49
N ARG A 97 -28.09 -5.93 -2.39
CA ARG A 97 -28.75 -5.79 -3.70
C ARG A 97 -30.26 -5.67 -3.58
N TYR A 98 -30.88 -6.43 -2.68
CA TYR A 98 -32.32 -6.34 -2.44
C TYR A 98 -32.75 -4.99 -1.85
N ILE A 99 -32.01 -4.47 -0.86
CA ILE A 99 -32.26 -3.14 -0.28
C ILE A 99 -32.15 -2.05 -1.36
N ARG A 100 -31.10 -2.09 -2.18
CA ARG A 100 -30.95 -1.12 -3.28
C ARG A 100 -32.00 -1.31 -4.39
N PHE A 101 -32.52 -2.52 -4.59
CA PHE A 101 -33.66 -2.77 -5.47
C PHE A 101 -34.97 -2.20 -4.89
N PHE A 102 -35.17 -2.32 -3.58
CA PHE A 102 -36.30 -1.73 -2.86
C PHE A 102 -36.30 -0.19 -2.97
N GLU A 103 -35.14 0.47 -2.80
CA GLU A 103 -35.00 1.94 -3.04
C GLU A 103 -35.40 2.36 -4.46
N LEU A 104 -35.25 1.48 -5.45
CA LEU A 104 -35.61 1.73 -6.86
C LEU A 104 -37.09 1.42 -7.16
N GLN A 105 -37.81 0.77 -6.24
CA GLN A 105 -39.26 0.57 -6.30
C GLN A 105 -40.02 1.60 -5.44
N HIS A 106 -39.38 2.12 -4.40
CA HIS A 106 -39.92 3.09 -3.44
C HIS A 106 -38.97 4.31 -3.37
N PRO A 107 -39.03 5.26 -4.33
CA PRO A 107 -38.11 6.40 -4.40
C PRO A 107 -38.07 7.25 -3.12
N GLU A 108 -39.17 7.29 -2.37
CA GLU A 108 -39.32 7.97 -1.08
C GLU A 108 -38.52 7.32 0.07
N SER A 109 -37.99 6.11 -0.14
CA SER A 109 -37.10 5.41 0.79
C SER A 109 -35.61 5.56 0.43
N ALA A 110 -35.29 6.11 -0.74
CA ALA A 110 -33.93 6.18 -1.26
C ALA A 110 -33.05 7.13 -0.42
N GLY A 111 -31.96 6.62 0.15
CA GLY A 111 -31.12 7.34 1.11
C GLY A 111 -31.69 7.41 2.53
N HIS A 112 -32.82 6.74 2.81
CA HIS A 112 -33.48 6.73 4.13
C HIS A 112 -33.54 5.34 4.79
N ILE A 113 -33.09 4.28 4.12
CA ILE A 113 -32.94 2.94 4.70
C ILE A 113 -31.52 2.80 5.27
N GLN A 114 -31.37 2.71 6.59
CA GLN A 114 -30.10 2.41 7.24
C GLN A 114 -29.71 0.94 7.00
N HIS A 115 -28.54 0.67 6.41
CA HIS A 115 -28.04 -0.69 6.15
C HIS A 115 -26.51 -0.80 6.33
N ALA A 116 -25.96 -2.01 6.20
CA ALA A 116 -24.57 -2.32 6.54
C ALA A 116 -23.47 -1.48 5.85
N GLN A 117 -23.76 -0.92 4.67
CA GLN A 117 -22.83 -0.05 3.92
C GLN A 117 -22.83 1.41 4.39
N TRP A 118 -23.80 1.84 5.21
CA TRP A 118 -23.83 3.20 5.77
C TRP A 118 -22.65 3.45 6.72
N ALA A 119 -22.30 4.71 6.97
CA ALA A 119 -21.26 5.07 7.94
C ALA A 119 -21.61 4.59 9.36
N LEU A 120 -22.88 4.78 9.76
CA LEU A 120 -23.45 4.24 11.02
C LEU A 120 -23.51 2.71 11.00
N GLY A 121 -23.82 2.11 9.86
CA GLY A 121 -23.92 0.66 9.65
C GLY A 121 -25.32 0.08 9.84
N GLU A 122 -25.39 -1.24 9.98
CA GLU A 122 -26.62 -2.00 10.31
C GLU A 122 -27.32 -1.38 11.52
N ALA A 123 -28.65 -1.28 11.51
CA ALA A 123 -29.38 -0.81 12.67
C ALA A 123 -29.38 -1.88 13.77
N HIS A 124 -28.92 -1.52 14.96
CA HIS A 124 -29.00 -2.36 16.16
C HIS A 124 -30.35 -2.15 16.84
N VAL A 125 -31.03 -3.25 17.13
CA VAL A 125 -32.19 -3.25 18.01
C VAL A 125 -31.69 -3.39 19.44
N GLU A 126 -32.05 -2.41 20.27
CA GLU A 126 -31.69 -2.37 21.69
C GLU A 126 -32.31 -3.56 22.45
N ASP A 127 -31.76 -3.84 23.63
CA ASP A 127 -32.05 -4.99 24.51
C ASP A 127 -31.76 -6.40 23.95
N CYS A 128 -32.08 -6.69 22.69
CA CYS A 128 -31.88 -8.02 22.08
C CYS A 128 -30.56 -8.15 21.29
N GLY A 129 -29.91 -7.04 20.93
CA GLY A 129 -28.65 -7.03 20.18
C GLY A 129 -28.76 -7.50 18.72
N TYR A 130 -29.98 -7.64 18.20
CA TYR A 130 -30.20 -7.97 16.79
C TYR A 130 -29.73 -6.84 15.88
N ARG A 131 -29.19 -7.22 14.73
CA ARG A 131 -28.86 -6.29 13.64
C ARG A 131 -29.83 -6.52 12.50
N LEU A 132 -30.39 -5.44 11.96
CA LEU A 132 -31.31 -5.48 10.82
C LEU A 132 -30.54 -5.38 9.50
N ASP A 133 -30.99 -6.13 8.49
CA ASP A 133 -30.45 -6.03 7.11
C ASP A 133 -30.60 -4.60 6.57
N GLY A 134 -31.79 -4.02 6.73
CA GLY A 134 -32.10 -2.61 6.52
C GLY A 134 -33.21 -2.08 7.44
N LEU A 135 -33.14 -0.81 7.84
CA LEU A 135 -34.17 -0.13 8.64
C LEU A 135 -34.54 1.23 8.03
N TRP A 136 -35.82 1.41 7.67
CA TRP A 136 -36.36 2.72 7.28
C TRP A 136 -37.08 3.35 8.48
N GLN A 137 -36.48 4.38 9.06
CA GLN A 137 -37.10 5.16 10.13
C GLN A 137 -38.15 6.10 9.53
N ARG A 138 -39.43 5.76 9.69
CA ARG A 138 -40.56 6.52 9.14
C ARG A 138 -41.19 7.41 10.22
N SER A 139 -41.76 8.54 9.79
CA SER A 139 -42.45 9.48 10.68
C SER A 139 -43.77 8.90 11.21
N PRO A 140 -44.17 9.20 12.46
CA PRO A 140 -45.51 8.88 12.95
C PRO A 140 -46.62 9.41 12.02
N PRO A 141 -47.73 8.68 11.83
CA PRO A 141 -48.15 7.48 12.56
C PRO A 141 -47.55 6.15 12.04
N LEU A 142 -46.65 6.17 11.06
CA LEU A 142 -46.07 4.93 10.52
C LEU A 142 -45.02 4.34 11.46
N ARG A 143 -45.13 3.03 11.74
CA ARG A 143 -44.09 2.27 12.45
C ARG A 143 -42.78 2.27 11.63
N PRO A 144 -41.58 2.25 12.23
CA PRO A 144 -40.34 1.99 11.48
C PRO A 144 -40.42 0.66 10.71
N LEU A 145 -39.86 0.61 9.49
CA LEU A 145 -39.92 -0.57 8.63
C LEU A 145 -38.57 -1.30 8.62
N ALA A 146 -38.52 -2.50 9.20
CA ALA A 146 -37.37 -3.39 9.09
C ALA A 146 -37.49 -4.25 7.82
N ILE A 147 -36.45 -4.21 6.99
CA ILE A 147 -36.32 -4.95 5.73
C ILE A 147 -35.32 -6.09 5.96
N GLU A 148 -35.75 -7.33 5.75
CA GLU A 148 -35.00 -8.54 6.14
C GLU A 148 -34.89 -9.52 4.96
N TYR A 149 -33.66 -9.92 4.59
CA TYR A 149 -33.41 -10.79 3.44
C TYR A 149 -33.03 -12.22 3.86
N MET A 150 -34.02 -13.10 3.81
CA MET A 150 -33.90 -14.48 4.25
C MET A 150 -33.23 -15.36 3.19
N GLY A 151 -31.90 -15.32 3.17
CA GLY A 151 -31.06 -16.23 2.40
C GLY A 151 -31.31 -17.68 2.81
N CYS A 152 -31.92 -18.47 1.91
CA CYS A 152 -32.67 -19.67 2.28
C CYS A 152 -31.88 -20.75 3.03
N TYR A 153 -30.59 -20.92 2.71
CA TYR A 153 -29.67 -21.88 3.35
C TYR A 153 -29.31 -21.50 4.80
N TYR A 154 -29.27 -20.20 5.10
CA TYR A 154 -28.92 -19.69 6.43
C TYR A 154 -30.12 -19.62 7.38
N HIS A 155 -31.34 -19.62 6.82
CA HIS A 155 -32.60 -19.40 7.53
C HIS A 155 -33.60 -20.57 7.41
N GLY A 156 -33.14 -21.76 7.00
CA GLY A 156 -33.91 -23.00 7.05
C GLY A 156 -35.16 -23.07 6.16
N CYS A 157 -35.21 -22.33 5.05
CA CYS A 157 -36.43 -22.09 4.27
C CYS A 157 -37.22 -23.37 3.92
N PRO A 158 -38.48 -23.55 4.35
CA PRO A 158 -39.21 -24.81 4.20
C PRO A 158 -39.50 -25.19 2.75
N LYS A 159 -39.69 -24.22 1.85
CA LYS A 159 -39.89 -24.46 0.40
C LYS A 159 -38.63 -25.01 -0.29
N CYS A 160 -37.45 -24.57 0.16
CA CYS A 160 -36.16 -24.97 -0.44
C CYS A 160 -35.56 -26.21 0.24
N PHE A 161 -35.86 -26.40 1.53
CA PHE A 161 -35.32 -27.45 2.38
C PHE A 161 -36.47 -28.21 3.07
N PRO A 162 -37.23 -29.03 2.30
CA PRO A 162 -38.40 -29.74 2.81
C PRO A 162 -38.03 -30.92 3.74
N VAL A 163 -36.84 -31.49 3.59
CA VAL A 163 -36.23 -32.41 4.57
C VAL A 163 -35.73 -31.55 5.73
N ARG A 164 -36.33 -31.67 6.92
CA ARG A 164 -36.20 -30.67 8.00
C ARG A 164 -35.03 -30.94 8.96
N ASP A 165 -34.62 -32.19 9.06
CA ASP A 165 -33.48 -32.71 9.81
C ASP A 165 -32.13 -32.56 9.10
N GLN A 166 -32.13 -32.24 7.79
CA GLN A 166 -30.88 -32.05 7.04
C GLN A 166 -30.05 -30.89 7.62
N ARG A 167 -28.72 -31.04 7.68
CA ARG A 167 -27.81 -30.03 8.23
C ARG A 167 -27.46 -28.97 7.18
N LEU A 168 -27.57 -27.70 7.57
CA LEU A 168 -27.30 -26.52 6.75
C LEU A 168 -26.25 -25.61 7.43
N ALA A 169 -26.44 -24.29 7.40
CA ALA A 169 -25.52 -23.31 7.97
C ALA A 169 -25.17 -23.60 9.45
N ALA A 170 -23.88 -23.47 9.78
CA ALA A 170 -23.32 -23.78 11.10
C ALA A 170 -23.60 -25.21 11.60
N GLY A 171 -23.89 -26.17 10.71
CA GLY A 171 -24.09 -27.58 11.06
C GLY A 171 -25.41 -27.91 11.77
N ARG A 172 -26.33 -26.93 11.83
CA ARG A 172 -27.68 -27.02 12.42
C ARG A 172 -28.69 -27.61 11.47
N THR A 173 -29.78 -28.17 11.98
CA THR A 173 -30.91 -28.67 11.17
C THR A 173 -31.63 -27.53 10.44
N ALA A 174 -32.34 -27.85 9.35
CA ALA A 174 -33.16 -26.88 8.64
C ALA A 174 -34.37 -26.39 9.46
N GLU A 175 -34.84 -27.18 10.44
CA GLU A 175 -35.86 -26.75 11.40
C GLU A 175 -35.32 -25.74 12.42
N GLU A 176 -34.22 -26.04 13.13
CA GLU A 176 -33.59 -25.10 14.09
C GLU A 176 -33.34 -23.71 13.50
N LEU A 177 -32.92 -23.65 12.23
CA LEU A 177 -32.67 -22.39 11.54
C LEU A 177 -33.96 -21.65 11.19
N PHE A 178 -35.04 -22.38 10.88
CA PHE A 178 -36.34 -21.79 10.59
C PHE A 178 -37.04 -21.31 11.86
N GLU A 179 -37.10 -22.12 12.91
CA GLU A 179 -37.66 -21.76 14.23
C GLU A 179 -37.02 -20.48 14.78
N ARG A 180 -35.68 -20.42 14.79
CA ARG A 180 -34.94 -19.22 15.23
C ARG A 180 -35.18 -18.00 14.34
N THR A 181 -35.45 -18.21 13.05
CA THR A 181 -35.83 -17.13 12.13
C THR A 181 -37.24 -16.62 12.45
N GLN A 182 -38.22 -17.51 12.65
CA GLN A 182 -39.58 -17.13 13.04
C GLN A 182 -39.60 -16.43 14.41
N GLN A 183 -38.82 -16.93 15.38
CA GLN A 183 -38.68 -16.30 16.70
C GLN A 183 -38.14 -14.87 16.57
N ARG A 184 -37.02 -14.66 15.86
CA ARG A 184 -36.46 -13.32 15.58
C ARG A 184 -37.51 -12.38 14.98
N LEU A 185 -38.20 -12.82 13.93
CA LEU A 185 -39.21 -12.01 13.25
C LEU A 185 -40.37 -11.65 14.19
N TRP A 186 -40.90 -12.62 14.93
CA TRP A 186 -41.98 -12.37 15.88
C TRP A 186 -41.58 -11.33 16.94
N GLN A 187 -40.37 -11.42 17.49
CA GLN A 187 -39.86 -10.45 18.48
C GLN A 187 -39.69 -9.04 17.88
N LEU A 188 -39.13 -8.92 16.68
CA LEU A 188 -38.98 -7.64 16.00
C LEU A 188 -40.33 -6.92 15.80
N GLU A 189 -41.38 -7.64 15.42
CA GLU A 189 -42.70 -7.03 15.26
C GLU A 189 -43.45 -6.77 16.57
N HIS A 190 -43.47 -7.74 17.49
CA HIS A 190 -44.37 -7.72 18.65
C HIS A 190 -43.72 -7.17 19.93
N GLN A 191 -42.40 -7.29 20.08
CA GLN A 191 -41.67 -6.77 21.25
C GLN A 191 -40.99 -5.43 20.95
N HIS A 192 -40.43 -5.26 19.75
CA HIS A 192 -39.73 -4.03 19.35
C HIS A 192 -40.53 -3.13 18.38
N GLY A 193 -41.75 -3.54 18.00
CA GLY A 193 -42.73 -2.67 17.32
C GLY A 193 -42.46 -2.40 15.84
N TYR A 194 -41.45 -3.00 15.20
CA TYR A 194 -41.16 -2.80 13.77
C TYR A 194 -42.29 -3.34 12.88
N GLN A 195 -42.65 -2.62 11.82
CA GLN A 195 -43.30 -3.28 10.68
C GLN A 195 -42.24 -4.05 9.91
N LEU A 196 -42.55 -5.27 9.48
CA LEU A 196 -41.59 -6.12 8.77
C LEU A 196 -41.85 -6.16 7.26
N HIS A 197 -40.77 -6.16 6.49
CA HIS A 197 -40.75 -6.48 5.07
C HIS A 197 -39.73 -7.61 4.84
N VAL A 198 -40.20 -8.84 5.00
CA VAL A 198 -39.38 -10.06 4.90
C VAL A 198 -39.43 -10.60 3.48
N VAL A 199 -38.28 -10.94 2.91
CA VAL A 199 -38.18 -11.51 1.56
C VAL A 199 -37.23 -12.70 1.54
N TRP A 200 -37.66 -13.83 0.97
CA TRP A 200 -36.81 -15.01 0.83
C TRP A 200 -36.02 -14.99 -0.48
N GLY A 201 -34.76 -15.44 -0.43
CA GLY A 201 -33.88 -15.41 -1.60
C GLY A 201 -34.36 -16.23 -2.81
N HIS A 202 -35.23 -17.22 -2.60
CA HIS A 202 -35.87 -17.97 -3.70
C HIS A 202 -36.97 -17.17 -4.40
N GLU A 203 -37.74 -16.35 -3.68
CA GLU A 203 -38.81 -15.53 -4.25
C GLU A 203 -38.25 -14.49 -5.20
N ILE A 204 -37.07 -13.94 -4.88
CA ILE A 204 -36.34 -13.04 -5.77
C ILE A 204 -35.83 -13.81 -6.99
N LYS A 205 -35.31 -15.03 -6.84
CA LYS A 205 -34.86 -15.84 -7.98
C LYS A 205 -36.01 -16.21 -8.92
N GLU A 206 -37.20 -16.50 -8.39
CA GLU A 206 -38.44 -16.71 -9.16
C GLU A 206 -38.96 -15.42 -9.83
N LYS A 207 -38.94 -14.28 -9.14
CA LYS A 207 -39.29 -12.96 -9.73
C LYS A 207 -38.33 -12.56 -10.87
N LEU A 208 -37.05 -12.94 -10.76
CA LEU A 208 -36.00 -12.66 -11.76
C LEU A 208 -35.98 -13.67 -12.93
N SER A 209 -36.44 -14.91 -12.75
CA SER A 209 -36.65 -15.83 -13.89
C SER A 209 -37.84 -15.40 -14.74
N ASN A 210 -38.90 -14.90 -14.08
CA ASN A 210 -40.20 -14.66 -14.72
C ASN A 210 -40.34 -13.25 -15.32
N ASN A 211 -39.37 -12.36 -15.11
CA ASN A 211 -39.39 -11.00 -15.68
C ASN A 211 -38.00 -10.52 -16.13
N THR A 212 -37.76 -10.56 -17.44
CA THR A 212 -36.51 -10.16 -18.09
C THR A 212 -36.11 -8.70 -17.84
N GLN A 213 -37.07 -7.78 -17.70
CA GLN A 213 -36.78 -6.36 -17.44
C GLN A 213 -36.34 -6.14 -15.99
N LEU A 214 -36.99 -6.78 -15.01
CA LEU A 214 -36.56 -6.76 -13.62
C LEU A 214 -35.22 -7.48 -13.44
N ARG A 215 -35.00 -8.58 -14.17
CA ARG A 215 -33.71 -9.27 -14.23
C ARG A 215 -32.59 -8.33 -14.70
N ARG A 216 -32.82 -7.58 -15.77
CA ARG A 216 -31.88 -6.57 -16.26
C ARG A 216 -31.59 -5.52 -15.19
N LYS A 217 -32.62 -4.87 -14.63
CA LYS A 217 -32.47 -3.86 -13.56
C LYS A 217 -31.72 -4.40 -12.34
N TRP A 218 -31.95 -5.65 -11.95
CA TRP A 218 -31.25 -6.31 -10.83
C TRP A 218 -29.75 -6.49 -11.07
N PHE A 219 -29.34 -6.86 -12.28
CA PHE A 219 -27.92 -6.95 -12.64
C PHE A 219 -27.26 -5.58 -12.89
N GLU A 220 -28.05 -4.55 -13.21
CA GLU A 220 -27.63 -3.14 -13.24
C GLU A 220 -27.47 -2.52 -11.82
N ILE A 221 -27.77 -3.24 -10.74
CA ILE A 221 -27.52 -2.78 -9.35
C ILE A 221 -26.12 -3.18 -8.88
N ASP A 222 -25.26 -2.18 -8.72
CA ASP A 222 -23.91 -2.29 -8.14
C ASP A 222 -23.92 -2.21 -6.61
N CYS A 223 -23.57 -3.33 -5.96
CA CYS A 223 -23.31 -3.39 -4.52
C CYS A 223 -21.81 -3.28 -4.27
N VAL A 224 -21.29 -2.06 -4.08
CA VAL A 224 -19.85 -1.88 -3.86
C VAL A 224 -19.54 -2.19 -2.39
N ARG A 225 -18.61 -3.12 -2.15
CA ARG A 225 -18.13 -3.39 -0.79
C ARG A 225 -17.48 -2.14 -0.16
N PRO A 226 -17.35 -2.07 1.17
CA PRO A 226 -16.49 -1.07 1.80
C PRO A 226 -15.08 -1.01 1.17
N MET A 227 -14.51 0.19 1.17
CA MET A 227 -13.14 0.42 0.72
C MET A 227 -12.14 -0.24 1.67
N ASP A 228 -11.24 -1.05 1.12
CA ASP A 228 -10.03 -1.51 1.79
C ASP A 228 -8.84 -0.72 1.22
N PRO A 229 -8.20 0.18 2.00
CA PRO A 229 -7.06 0.96 1.52
C PRO A 229 -5.89 0.12 1.01
N ARG A 230 -5.74 -1.14 1.48
CA ARG A 230 -4.66 -2.02 1.02
C ARG A 230 -4.94 -2.57 -0.37
N GLU A 231 -6.14 -3.07 -0.61
CA GLU A 231 -6.48 -3.75 -1.86
C GLU A 231 -7.03 -2.78 -2.92
N ASP A 232 -7.64 -1.66 -2.55
CA ASP A 232 -8.16 -0.64 -3.47
C ASP A 232 -7.16 0.47 -3.79
N CYS A 233 -6.47 1.02 -2.78
CA CYS A 233 -5.70 2.26 -2.92
C CYS A 233 -4.18 2.05 -3.00
N LEU A 234 -3.62 1.13 -2.21
CA LEU A 234 -2.17 0.91 -2.15
C LEU A 234 -1.67 0.19 -3.42
N ARG A 235 -0.69 0.78 -4.09
CA ARG A 235 -0.04 0.25 -5.30
C ARG A 235 1.46 0.53 -5.23
N GLY A 236 2.29 -0.27 -5.88
CA GLY A 236 3.75 -0.05 -5.93
C GLY A 236 4.18 1.09 -6.85
N GLY A 237 5.47 1.11 -7.20
CA GLY A 237 5.99 1.92 -8.31
C GLY A 237 5.36 1.54 -9.66
N ARG A 238 5.53 2.41 -10.66
CA ARG A 238 5.11 2.11 -12.04
C ARG A 238 6.25 1.37 -12.75
N THR A 239 6.02 0.12 -13.17
CA THR A 239 6.96 -0.64 -14.00
C THR A 239 6.30 -1.01 -15.32
N GLU A 240 6.87 -0.61 -16.46
CA GLU A 240 6.28 -0.90 -17.77
C GLU A 240 7.31 -0.81 -18.93
N PRO A 241 7.42 -1.85 -19.78
CA PRO A 241 8.01 -1.72 -21.10
C PRO A 241 6.98 -1.13 -22.09
N PHE A 242 7.35 -0.07 -22.78
CA PHE A 242 6.55 0.57 -23.84
C PHE A 242 7.01 0.14 -25.23
N LYS A 243 8.30 -0.18 -25.38
CA LYS A 243 8.89 -0.84 -26.54
C LYS A 243 9.73 -2.03 -26.05
N LEU A 244 9.73 -3.16 -26.78
CA LEU A 244 10.50 -4.36 -26.40
C LEU A 244 11.91 -4.37 -27.01
N HIS A 245 12.17 -3.54 -28.01
CA HIS A 245 13.46 -3.44 -28.71
C HIS A 245 13.64 -2.06 -29.33
N HIS A 246 14.83 -1.48 -29.23
CA HIS A 246 15.24 -0.28 -29.96
C HIS A 246 16.74 -0.31 -30.23
N LEU A 247 17.13 -0.21 -31.51
CA LEU A 247 18.51 0.03 -31.94
C LEU A 247 18.67 1.53 -32.28
N SER A 248 19.66 2.18 -31.70
CA SER A 248 19.86 3.65 -31.73
C SER A 248 20.38 4.12 -33.09
N GLY A 249 19.63 4.99 -33.77
CA GLY A 249 20.04 5.63 -35.03
C GLY A 249 21.23 6.60 -34.90
N GLU A 250 21.68 7.13 -36.03
CA GLU A 250 22.81 8.09 -36.09
C GLU A 250 22.49 9.42 -35.38
N ASP A 251 21.27 9.89 -35.58
CA ASP A 251 20.65 11.11 -35.01
C ASP A 251 19.90 10.87 -33.68
N GLU A 252 19.93 9.65 -33.13
CA GLU A 252 19.22 9.27 -31.90
C GLU A 252 20.17 9.09 -30.70
N GLU A 253 19.62 9.26 -29.51
CA GLU A 253 20.32 9.00 -28.25
C GLU A 253 19.36 8.32 -27.25
N ILE A 254 19.64 7.06 -26.91
CA ILE A 254 18.94 6.35 -25.85
C ILE A 254 19.49 6.84 -24.51
N LEU A 255 18.61 7.40 -23.68
CA LEU A 255 18.91 8.01 -22.39
C LEU A 255 18.25 7.23 -21.26
N TYR A 256 19.06 6.81 -20.27
CA TYR A 256 18.63 6.18 -19.03
C TYR A 256 18.87 7.19 -17.88
N ILE A 257 17.76 7.64 -17.29
CA ILE A 257 17.71 8.58 -16.16
C ILE A 257 16.94 7.97 -14.98
N ASP A 258 17.36 8.32 -13.76
CA ASP A 258 16.77 7.85 -12.49
C ASP A 258 16.49 9.03 -11.55
N ILE A 259 15.36 8.99 -10.84
CA ILE A 259 14.95 10.07 -9.93
C ILE A 259 15.69 9.97 -8.60
N VAL A 260 16.53 10.96 -8.29
CA VAL A 260 17.38 11.01 -7.10
C VAL A 260 16.53 10.89 -5.82
N SER A 261 16.49 9.68 -5.28
CA SER A 261 15.79 9.34 -4.03
C SER A 261 14.29 9.72 -4.03
N LEU A 262 13.54 9.27 -5.05
CA LEU A 262 12.12 9.55 -5.28
C LEU A 262 11.23 9.48 -4.03
N TYR A 263 11.28 8.38 -3.26
CA TYR A 263 10.42 8.22 -2.08
C TYR A 263 10.71 9.24 -0.97
N PRO A 264 11.97 9.44 -0.51
CA PRO A 264 12.34 10.57 0.33
C PRO A 264 11.89 11.95 -0.21
N TYR A 265 12.08 12.21 -1.51
CA TYR A 265 11.66 13.48 -2.12
C TYR A 265 10.16 13.73 -1.94
N VAL A 266 9.29 12.79 -2.33
CA VAL A 266 7.83 13.02 -2.21
C VAL A 266 7.35 13.10 -0.77
N MET A 267 8.06 12.44 0.17
CA MET A 267 7.82 12.57 1.61
C MET A 267 8.18 13.97 2.16
N LYS A 268 9.19 14.62 1.60
CA LYS A 268 9.64 15.98 1.97
C LYS A 268 8.82 17.10 1.30
N ALA A 269 8.39 16.86 0.05
CA ALA A 269 7.84 17.89 -0.83
C ALA A 269 6.30 17.97 -0.85
N LYS A 270 5.60 16.84 -0.74
CA LYS A 270 4.13 16.77 -0.90
C LYS A 270 3.46 16.63 0.49
N SER A 271 2.19 17.03 0.64
CA SER A 271 1.47 17.00 1.93
C SER A 271 0.84 15.64 2.22
N PHE A 272 0.64 15.29 3.50
CA PHE A 272 0.05 14.01 3.91
C PHE A 272 -1.15 14.18 4.85
N PRO A 273 -2.13 13.25 4.84
CA PRO A 273 -3.24 13.27 5.76
C PRO A 273 -2.77 12.93 7.20
N ILE A 274 -3.36 13.61 8.19
CA ILE A 274 -3.11 13.35 9.62
C ILE A 274 -4.43 13.14 10.37
N GLY A 275 -4.37 12.39 11.48
CA GLY A 275 -5.56 12.08 12.29
C GLY A 275 -6.49 11.01 11.66
N HIS A 276 -7.72 10.95 12.17
CA HIS A 276 -8.78 10.08 11.64
C HIS A 276 -9.50 10.77 10.45
N PRO A 277 -9.90 10.04 9.40
CA PRO A 277 -10.77 10.57 8.35
C PRO A 277 -12.24 10.60 8.76
N ASN A 278 -12.99 11.51 8.15
CA ASN A 278 -14.43 11.39 8.04
C ASN A 278 -14.74 10.39 6.92
N VAL A 279 -15.32 9.24 7.28
CA VAL A 279 -15.72 8.21 6.33
C VAL A 279 -17.10 8.54 5.78
N LEU A 280 -17.14 8.99 4.53
CA LEU A 280 -18.35 9.40 3.82
C LEU A 280 -18.80 8.27 2.90
N THR A 281 -20.04 7.82 3.13
CA THR A 281 -20.71 6.72 2.43
C THR A 281 -21.76 7.27 1.47
N ARG A 282 -22.29 6.40 0.60
CA ARG A 282 -23.13 6.81 -0.54
C ARG A 282 -24.33 7.67 -0.14
N GLU A 283 -24.98 7.38 0.98
CA GLU A 283 -26.10 8.17 1.50
C GLU A 283 -25.67 9.58 1.86
N THR A 284 -24.54 9.75 2.56
CA THR A 284 -24.00 11.06 2.94
C THR A 284 -23.58 11.90 1.73
N LEU A 285 -23.15 11.24 0.65
CA LEU A 285 -22.76 11.86 -0.62
C LEU A 285 -23.95 12.15 -1.56
N LEU A 286 -25.18 11.78 -1.19
CA LEU A 286 -26.39 12.01 -1.98
C LEU A 286 -27.39 12.97 -1.30
N LEU A 287 -27.16 13.35 -0.04
CA LEU A 287 -27.93 14.37 0.64
C LEU A 287 -27.58 15.78 0.10
N PRO A 288 -28.56 16.58 -0.36
CA PRO A 288 -28.32 17.99 -0.70
C PRO A 288 -27.79 18.79 0.50
N PRO A 289 -27.00 19.87 0.28
CA PRO A 289 -26.89 20.62 -0.98
C PRO A 289 -25.54 20.52 -1.72
N ASN A 290 -24.53 19.81 -1.19
CA ASN A 290 -23.15 19.97 -1.65
C ASN A 290 -22.71 18.96 -2.74
N ASN A 291 -22.83 19.39 -4.00
CA ASN A 291 -22.36 18.76 -5.26
C ASN A 291 -22.96 17.38 -5.61
N PRO A 292 -23.92 17.31 -6.56
CA PRO A 292 -24.35 16.02 -7.12
C PRO A 292 -23.23 15.38 -7.96
N LEU A 293 -23.09 14.06 -7.83
CA LEU A 293 -22.33 13.25 -8.79
C LEU A 293 -23.04 13.27 -10.16
N PRO A 294 -22.32 13.26 -11.30
CA PRO A 294 -20.88 13.02 -11.44
C PRO A 294 -20.00 14.28 -11.34
N TRP A 295 -18.75 14.09 -10.90
CA TRP A 295 -17.70 15.09 -11.05
C TRP A 295 -17.20 15.09 -12.50
N THR A 296 -17.31 16.21 -13.20
CA THR A 296 -16.89 16.36 -14.60
C THR A 296 -15.69 17.28 -14.79
N THR A 297 -15.41 18.14 -13.82
CA THR A 297 -14.20 18.98 -13.74
C THR A 297 -13.52 18.78 -12.38
N PRO A 298 -12.23 19.13 -12.20
CA PRO A 298 -11.53 18.99 -10.93
C PRO A 298 -12.23 19.70 -9.77
N GLU A 299 -12.82 20.86 -10.03
CA GLU A 299 -13.47 21.74 -9.05
C GLU A 299 -14.75 21.13 -8.45
N HIS A 300 -15.36 20.15 -9.14
CA HIS A 300 -16.52 19.43 -8.61
C HIS A 300 -16.14 18.50 -7.43
N ASN A 301 -14.87 18.06 -7.34
CA ASN A 301 -14.40 17.21 -6.25
C ASN A 301 -13.75 18.03 -5.12
N ILE A 302 -14.57 18.39 -4.13
CA ILE A 302 -14.13 19.08 -2.91
C ILE A 302 -13.45 18.15 -1.87
N TYR A 303 -13.39 16.84 -2.11
CA TYR A 303 -12.91 15.85 -1.13
C TYR A 303 -11.42 15.54 -1.29
N LYS A 304 -10.70 15.55 -0.17
CA LYS A 304 -9.24 15.39 -0.10
C LYS A 304 -8.87 14.19 0.75
N GLY A 305 -8.62 13.05 0.10
CA GLY A 305 -8.30 11.79 0.76
C GLY A 305 -8.43 10.57 -0.15
N LEU A 306 -8.79 9.41 0.40
CA LEU A 306 -8.97 8.20 -0.41
C LEU A 306 -10.37 8.19 -1.03
N LEU A 307 -10.47 7.93 -2.34
CA LEU A 307 -11.71 8.00 -3.10
C LEU A 307 -11.92 6.68 -3.86
N LEU A 308 -12.97 5.92 -3.54
CA LEU A 308 -13.40 4.76 -4.33
C LEU A 308 -14.45 5.26 -5.33
N VAL A 309 -14.02 5.45 -6.57
CA VAL A 309 -14.69 6.28 -7.59
C VAL A 309 -14.97 5.53 -8.90
N ARG A 310 -15.99 6.01 -9.63
CA ARG A 310 -16.15 5.76 -11.07
C ARG A 310 -15.31 6.77 -11.82
N VAL A 311 -14.59 6.28 -12.81
CA VAL A 311 -13.97 7.10 -13.82
C VAL A 311 -14.53 6.62 -15.15
N GLN A 312 -15.24 7.48 -15.85
CA GLN A 312 -15.52 7.25 -17.27
C GLN A 312 -14.19 7.45 -18.01
N PRO A 313 -13.72 6.51 -18.84
CA PRO A 313 -12.50 6.71 -19.60
C PRO A 313 -12.66 7.94 -20.53
N PRO A 314 -11.59 8.73 -20.75
CA PRO A 314 -11.67 9.85 -21.66
C PRO A 314 -11.88 9.33 -23.10
N ASN A 315 -12.74 10.00 -23.86
CA ASN A 315 -13.06 9.63 -25.25
C ASN A 315 -11.85 9.78 -26.21
N PHE A 316 -10.79 10.45 -25.76
CA PHE A 316 -9.53 10.66 -26.47
C PHE A 316 -8.40 10.71 -25.44
N MET A 317 -7.26 10.05 -25.69
CA MET A 317 -6.05 10.24 -24.89
C MET A 317 -5.07 11.12 -25.67
N ASN A 318 -4.51 12.14 -25.02
CA ASN A 318 -3.52 13.01 -25.64
C ASN A 318 -2.23 12.23 -25.96
N GLY A 319 -1.84 12.22 -27.24
CA GLY A 319 -0.48 11.97 -27.71
C GLY A 319 0.28 10.80 -27.07
N ASN A 320 -0.16 9.55 -27.26
CA ASN A 320 0.54 8.35 -26.79
C ASN A 320 0.87 8.27 -25.29
N LEU A 321 0.40 9.21 -24.45
CA LEU A 321 0.66 9.18 -23.01
C LEU A 321 -0.02 7.95 -22.36
N PRO A 322 0.68 7.24 -21.47
CA PRO A 322 0.14 6.04 -20.87
C PRO A 322 -0.90 6.36 -19.77
N PRO A 323 -1.87 5.47 -19.50
CA PRO A 323 -2.90 5.73 -18.51
C PRO A 323 -2.31 5.90 -17.09
N VAL A 324 -2.74 6.95 -16.40
CA VAL A 324 -2.34 7.30 -15.03
C VAL A 324 -2.91 6.33 -13.99
N LEU A 325 -4.14 5.84 -14.19
CA LEU A 325 -4.87 5.05 -13.19
C LEU A 325 -4.49 3.56 -13.24
N PRO A 326 -3.85 2.99 -12.18
CA PRO A 326 -3.35 1.62 -12.19
C PRO A 326 -4.42 0.62 -11.74
N TYR A 327 -5.41 0.37 -12.59
CA TYR A 327 -6.38 -0.72 -12.37
C TYR A 327 -5.91 -2.04 -13.01
N ARG A 328 -6.14 -3.14 -12.30
CA ARG A 328 -6.04 -4.51 -12.83
C ARG A 328 -7.30 -5.27 -12.43
N THR A 329 -7.99 -5.83 -13.42
CA THR A 329 -8.99 -6.89 -13.19
C THR A 329 -8.31 -8.15 -12.66
N HIS A 330 -9.13 -9.11 -12.21
CA HIS A 330 -8.69 -10.45 -11.84
C HIS A 330 -8.03 -11.22 -12.99
N ASP A 331 -8.32 -10.89 -14.25
CA ASP A 331 -7.65 -11.44 -15.45
C ASP A 331 -6.63 -10.46 -16.09
N GLY A 332 -6.23 -9.41 -15.36
CA GLY A 332 -5.09 -8.55 -15.70
C GLY A 332 -5.37 -7.36 -16.65
N ARG A 333 -6.58 -7.25 -17.20
CA ARG A 333 -7.05 -6.11 -18.03
C ARG A 333 -7.25 -4.81 -17.23
N LEU A 334 -7.28 -3.68 -17.94
CA LEU A 334 -7.70 -2.38 -17.42
C LEU A 334 -9.22 -2.23 -17.49
N THR A 335 -9.88 -1.87 -16.37
CA THR A 335 -11.28 -1.42 -16.30
C THR A 335 -11.41 -0.35 -15.22
N PHE A 336 -12.63 0.18 -15.00
CA PHE A 336 -12.87 1.27 -14.05
C PHE A 336 -14.02 0.90 -13.08
N PRO A 337 -13.81 0.94 -11.75
CA PRO A 337 -14.84 0.63 -10.74
C PRO A 337 -15.82 1.80 -10.54
N PHE A 338 -16.50 1.91 -9.40
CA PHE A 338 -17.63 2.85 -9.22
C PHE A 338 -17.62 3.68 -7.92
N VAL A 339 -18.24 4.88 -7.95
CA VAL A 339 -18.29 5.80 -6.80
C VAL A 339 -19.20 5.23 -5.72
N GLN A 340 -18.67 4.99 -4.52
CA GLN A 340 -19.52 4.63 -3.37
C GLN A 340 -18.91 4.87 -1.97
N ASN A 341 -17.60 5.11 -1.85
CA ASN A 341 -16.94 5.36 -0.55
C ASN A 341 -15.85 6.44 -0.66
N VAL A 342 -15.81 7.37 0.29
CA VAL A 342 -14.83 8.47 0.38
C VAL A 342 -14.29 8.55 1.80
N TRP A 343 -12.97 8.63 1.97
CA TRP A 343 -12.34 8.92 3.26
C TRP A 343 -11.77 10.33 3.18
N ASN A 344 -12.52 11.33 3.67
CA ASN A 344 -12.12 12.73 3.61
C ASN A 344 -11.26 13.10 4.82
N TYR A 345 -10.12 13.73 4.58
CA TYR A 345 -9.24 14.22 5.65
C TYR A 345 -9.27 15.75 5.67
N GLU A 346 -9.81 16.32 6.75
CA GLU A 346 -9.82 17.77 6.99
C GLU A 346 -8.40 18.33 7.16
N LYS A 347 -7.52 17.57 7.83
CA LYS A 347 -6.20 18.01 8.25
C LYS A 347 -5.10 17.34 7.43
N TRP A 348 -4.24 18.18 6.87
CA TRP A 348 -3.12 17.80 6.02
C TRP A 348 -1.89 18.59 6.43
N ASP A 349 -0.75 17.93 6.54
CA ASP A 349 0.50 18.58 6.94
C ASP A 349 1.58 18.44 5.83
N PRO A 350 2.21 19.56 5.40
CA PRO A 350 3.29 19.56 4.39
C PRO A 350 4.70 19.30 4.99
N ASN A 351 4.80 19.21 6.31
CA ASN A 351 6.04 19.02 7.06
C ASN A 351 6.12 17.64 7.74
N LEU A 352 5.06 16.81 7.70
CA LEU A 352 4.94 15.50 8.40
C LEU A 352 6.22 14.65 8.37
N PHE A 353 6.89 14.55 7.22
CA PHE A 353 8.19 13.87 7.10
C PHE A 353 9.35 14.81 6.77
N ARG A 354 9.13 16.11 6.59
CA ARG A 354 10.15 17.06 6.12
C ARG A 354 11.38 17.09 7.02
N SER A 355 11.19 17.24 8.33
CA SER A 355 12.30 17.22 9.29
C SER A 355 13.04 15.87 9.29
N TYR A 356 12.31 14.76 9.20
CA TYR A 356 12.89 13.41 9.14
C TYR A 356 13.76 13.23 7.89
N VAL A 357 13.22 13.56 6.71
CA VAL A 357 13.94 13.44 5.43
C VAL A 357 15.11 14.41 5.41
N ASN A 358 14.94 15.65 5.86
CA ASN A 358 16.04 16.63 5.90
C ASN A 358 17.21 16.13 6.78
N THR A 359 16.95 15.56 7.96
CA THR A 359 18.01 14.95 8.79
C THR A 359 18.71 13.80 8.07
N PHE A 360 17.99 12.81 7.52
CA PHE A 360 18.64 11.64 6.92
C PHE A 360 19.24 11.90 5.53
N ILE A 361 18.78 12.92 4.80
CA ILE A 361 19.45 13.36 3.56
C ILE A 361 20.67 14.23 3.87
N GLY A 362 20.61 15.12 4.87
CA GLY A 362 21.79 15.86 5.35
C GLY A 362 22.90 14.92 5.83
N LEU A 363 22.58 13.94 6.69
CA LEU A 363 23.52 12.90 7.13
C LEU A 363 24.06 12.05 5.97
N LYS A 364 23.20 11.64 5.02
CA LYS A 364 23.61 10.91 3.79
C LYS A 364 24.60 11.72 2.96
N GLN A 365 24.42 13.05 2.90
CA GLN A 365 25.26 13.93 2.10
C GLN A 365 26.58 14.22 2.79
N GLN A 366 26.56 14.70 4.04
CA GLN A 366 27.75 14.89 4.89
C GLN A 366 28.66 13.65 4.89
N ALA A 367 28.10 12.46 5.10
CA ALA A 367 28.83 11.19 5.10
C ALA A 367 29.36 10.72 3.72
N SER A 368 29.22 11.53 2.67
CA SER A 368 29.86 11.29 1.36
C SER A 368 31.26 11.88 1.29
N GLY A 369 31.56 12.88 2.11
CA GLY A 369 32.65 13.83 1.86
C GLY A 369 32.25 14.92 0.85
N TRP A 370 33.21 15.75 0.49
CA TRP A 370 33.03 16.86 -0.46
C TRP A 370 32.89 16.35 -1.90
N PRO A 371 32.03 16.96 -2.74
CA PRO A 371 31.94 16.64 -4.17
C PRO A 371 33.24 16.89 -4.93
N ASP A 372 33.42 16.17 -6.04
CA ASP A 372 34.48 16.45 -7.00
C ASP A 372 34.35 17.91 -7.51
N GLY A 373 35.44 18.67 -7.40
CA GLY A 373 35.46 20.12 -7.68
C GLY A 373 35.41 21.04 -6.45
N CYS A 374 34.97 20.57 -5.28
CA CYS A 374 34.91 21.38 -4.04
C CYS A 374 36.28 21.54 -3.34
N ALA A 375 37.28 22.02 -4.08
CA ALA A 375 38.68 22.04 -3.67
C ALA A 375 39.01 23.17 -2.69
N SER A 376 38.61 24.40 -3.02
CA SER A 376 38.86 25.62 -2.25
C SER A 376 37.76 25.95 -1.23
N GLU A 377 38.00 26.93 -0.36
CA GLU A 377 37.01 27.40 0.61
C GLU A 377 35.82 28.11 -0.07
N LEU A 378 36.03 28.73 -1.24
CA LEU A 378 34.98 29.35 -2.05
C LEU A 378 34.06 28.29 -2.64
N ASP A 379 34.60 27.28 -3.33
CA ASP A 379 33.81 26.19 -3.93
C ASP A 379 32.93 25.49 -2.88
N ARG A 380 33.47 25.33 -1.67
CA ARG A 380 32.77 24.75 -0.52
C ARG A 380 31.67 25.66 0.01
N ALA A 381 31.92 26.96 0.13
CA ALA A 381 30.91 27.93 0.56
C ALA A 381 29.76 28.05 -0.46
N GLU A 382 30.08 28.07 -1.76
CA GLU A 382 29.09 28.06 -2.84
C GLU A 382 28.27 26.76 -2.86
N TYR A 383 28.92 25.60 -2.71
CA TYR A 383 28.23 24.31 -2.60
C TYR A 383 27.27 24.26 -1.39
N LEU A 384 27.71 24.74 -0.22
CA LEU A 384 26.86 24.79 0.99
C LEU A 384 25.65 25.71 0.77
N ALA A 385 25.88 26.91 0.22
CA ALA A 385 24.83 27.88 -0.06
C ALA A 385 23.85 27.38 -1.14
N GLU A 386 24.32 26.67 -2.18
CA GLU A 386 23.44 26.06 -3.15
C GLU A 386 22.64 24.88 -2.55
N PHE A 387 23.28 24.01 -1.77
CA PHE A 387 22.58 22.89 -1.14
C PHE A 387 21.49 23.40 -0.19
N GLU A 388 21.75 24.44 0.61
CA GLU A 388 20.72 25.08 1.42
C GLU A 388 19.62 25.75 0.56
N ARG A 389 19.98 26.46 -0.53
CA ARG A 389 19.05 27.10 -1.46
C ARG A 389 18.11 26.12 -2.19
N VAL A 390 18.62 24.95 -2.59
CA VAL A 390 17.88 23.97 -3.39
C VAL A 390 17.14 22.96 -2.50
N GLU A 391 17.77 22.49 -1.42
CA GLU A 391 17.19 21.46 -0.56
C GLU A 391 16.50 22.03 0.69
N GLY A 392 16.80 23.25 1.13
CA GLY A 392 16.39 23.71 2.47
C GLY A 392 16.98 22.85 3.59
N ILE A 393 18.23 22.39 3.41
CA ILE A 393 19.00 21.60 4.37
C ILE A 393 20.33 22.32 4.60
N PHE A 394 20.54 22.80 5.82
CA PHE A 394 21.86 23.23 6.28
C PHE A 394 22.76 21.99 6.46
N LEU A 395 23.97 22.01 5.88
CA LEU A 395 24.99 20.99 6.08
C LEU A 395 26.09 21.54 7.00
N ASP A 396 26.49 20.74 7.96
CA ASP A 396 27.54 21.10 8.93
C ASP A 396 28.94 20.85 8.34
N PRO A 397 29.76 21.88 8.06
CA PRO A 397 31.01 21.72 7.31
C PRO A 397 32.06 20.87 8.03
N GLU A 398 32.07 20.88 9.37
CA GLU A 398 32.98 20.07 10.19
C GLU A 398 32.65 18.57 10.13
N LYS A 399 31.44 18.22 9.64
CA LYS A 399 30.93 16.85 9.56
C LYS A 399 30.86 16.32 8.12
N ILE A 400 31.41 17.04 7.14
CA ILE A 400 31.52 16.56 5.75
C ILE A 400 32.79 15.72 5.61
N GLU A 401 32.65 14.42 5.83
CA GLU A 401 33.70 13.40 5.71
C GLU A 401 33.21 12.14 4.99
N THR A 402 34.10 11.43 4.30
CA THR A 402 33.74 10.19 3.59
C THR A 402 33.55 9.04 4.59
N ASN A 403 32.30 8.79 4.97
CA ASN A 403 31.91 7.82 6.00
C ASN A 403 30.88 6.82 5.43
N PRO A 404 31.32 5.75 4.73
CA PRO A 404 30.43 4.80 4.05
C PRO A 404 29.41 4.14 4.98
N GLY A 405 29.76 3.90 6.25
CA GLY A 405 28.87 3.32 7.26
C GLY A 405 27.71 4.25 7.61
N LEU A 406 27.99 5.52 7.93
CA LEU A 406 26.95 6.52 8.20
C LEU A 406 26.11 6.83 6.94
N ARG A 407 26.72 6.90 5.75
CA ARG A 407 26.00 7.08 4.48
C ARG A 407 25.05 5.93 4.18
N MET A 408 25.46 4.69 4.45
CA MET A 408 24.59 3.51 4.34
C MET A 408 23.42 3.59 5.33
N ILE A 409 23.68 3.89 6.61
CA ILE A 409 22.66 4.04 7.65
C ILE A 409 21.65 5.13 7.27
N ALA A 410 22.11 6.29 6.83
CA ALA A 410 21.27 7.41 6.47
C ALA A 410 20.38 7.11 5.25
N LYS A 411 20.95 6.52 4.18
CA LYS A 411 20.16 6.02 3.02
C LYS A 411 19.14 4.96 3.43
N LEU A 412 19.51 4.06 4.33
CA LEU A 412 18.66 2.97 4.83
C LEU A 412 17.44 3.52 5.59
N LEU A 413 17.64 4.48 6.49
CA LEU A 413 16.55 5.08 7.28
C LEU A 413 15.62 5.92 6.40
N ALA A 414 16.17 6.77 5.52
CA ALA A 414 15.39 7.58 4.59
C ALA A 414 14.46 6.74 3.70
N ASN A 415 14.95 5.62 3.15
CA ASN A 415 14.18 4.79 2.23
C ASN A 415 13.21 3.80 2.92
N SER A 416 13.55 3.30 4.12
CA SER A 416 12.82 2.17 4.73
C SER A 416 11.55 2.58 5.50
N LEU A 417 11.33 3.86 5.77
CA LEU A 417 10.24 4.35 6.62
C LEU A 417 8.83 4.01 6.08
N TRP A 418 8.54 4.40 4.83
CA TRP A 418 7.16 4.32 4.31
C TRP A 418 6.65 2.87 4.18
N GLY A 419 7.53 1.93 3.83
CA GLY A 419 7.18 0.51 3.71
C GLY A 419 6.70 -0.10 5.03
N LYS A 420 7.19 0.41 6.17
CA LYS A 420 6.74 -0.05 7.50
C LYS A 420 5.29 0.34 7.80
N LEU A 421 4.83 1.50 7.30
CA LEU A 421 3.46 1.99 7.46
C LEU A 421 2.43 1.11 6.72
N ALA A 422 2.88 0.32 5.74
CA ALA A 422 2.06 -0.60 4.96
C ALA A 422 2.32 -2.08 5.24
N GLN A 423 3.01 -2.44 6.33
CA GLN A 423 3.38 -3.83 6.62
C GLN A 423 2.16 -4.76 6.54
N ARG A 424 2.26 -5.84 5.75
CA ARG A 424 1.21 -6.86 5.64
C ARG A 424 1.10 -7.66 6.94
N VAL A 425 -0.12 -8.05 7.28
CA VAL A 425 -0.42 -9.03 8.33
C VAL A 425 -0.51 -10.43 7.69
N CYS A 426 -0.45 -11.49 8.48
CA CYS A 426 -0.42 -12.88 8.01
C CYS A 426 0.83 -13.23 7.15
N GLY A 427 1.94 -12.54 7.39
CA GLY A 427 3.24 -12.99 6.88
C GLY A 427 3.63 -14.34 7.50
N THR A 428 4.47 -15.08 6.79
CA THR A 428 5.09 -16.30 7.33
C THR A 428 6.15 -15.92 8.37
N GLU A 429 6.06 -16.51 9.55
CA GLU A 429 7.01 -16.39 10.65
C GLU A 429 7.82 -17.68 10.76
N VAL A 430 9.12 -17.58 11.05
CA VAL A 430 9.92 -18.72 11.50
C VAL A 430 9.96 -18.69 13.02
N ARG A 431 9.58 -19.79 13.65
CA ARG A 431 9.72 -20.04 15.09
C ARG A 431 10.65 -21.22 15.29
N TYR A 432 11.24 -21.31 16.48
CA TYR A 432 12.09 -22.41 16.86
C TYR A 432 11.49 -23.09 18.09
N ALA A 433 11.22 -24.38 17.99
CA ALA A 433 10.92 -25.23 19.14
C ALA A 433 12.21 -25.94 19.56
N LYS A 434 12.51 -25.93 20.86
CA LYS A 434 13.67 -26.61 21.46
C LYS A 434 13.29 -27.93 22.13
N THR A 435 11.99 -28.18 22.27
CA THR A 435 11.44 -29.37 22.91
C THR A 435 10.23 -29.87 22.12
N PRO A 436 9.91 -31.17 22.17
CA PRO A 436 8.69 -31.70 21.58
C PRO A 436 7.42 -31.02 22.13
N ALA A 437 7.42 -30.51 23.36
CA ALA A 437 6.28 -29.80 23.94
C ALA A 437 6.04 -28.44 23.27
N GLU A 438 7.11 -27.68 22.99
CA GLU A 438 7.03 -26.43 22.21
C GLU A 438 6.57 -26.70 20.77
N PHE A 439 7.01 -27.81 20.16
CA PHE A 439 6.59 -28.22 18.82
C PHE A 439 5.10 -28.55 18.77
N HIS A 440 4.59 -29.36 19.71
CA HIS A 440 3.16 -29.68 19.80
C HIS A 440 2.30 -28.43 20.08
N GLN A 441 2.76 -27.48 20.91
CA GLN A 441 2.06 -26.20 21.07
C GLN A 441 1.92 -25.41 19.76
N LEU A 442 2.90 -25.50 18.83
CA LEU A 442 2.80 -24.85 17.51
C LEU A 442 1.92 -25.62 16.52
N LEU A 443 1.72 -26.93 16.70
CA LEU A 443 0.72 -27.71 15.95
C LEU A 443 -0.71 -27.45 16.44
N GLU A 444 -0.89 -27.29 17.76
CA GLU A 444 -2.21 -27.19 18.40
C GLU A 444 -2.74 -25.75 18.53
N ASP A 445 -1.91 -24.70 18.39
CA ASP A 445 -2.34 -23.30 18.45
C ASP A 445 -3.43 -23.01 17.38
N PRO A 446 -4.70 -22.80 17.78
CA PRO A 446 -5.80 -22.64 16.83
C PRO A 446 -5.68 -21.33 16.03
N THR A 447 -4.83 -20.40 16.43
CA THR A 447 -4.65 -19.08 15.81
C THR A 447 -3.62 -19.05 14.67
N ILE A 448 -2.83 -20.12 14.47
CA ILE A 448 -1.83 -20.23 13.40
C ILE A 448 -2.08 -21.45 12.51
N ASP A 449 -1.56 -21.39 11.28
CA ASP A 449 -1.28 -22.55 10.44
C ASP A 449 0.21 -22.90 10.63
N MET A 450 0.55 -24.15 10.95
CA MET A 450 1.90 -24.66 10.64
C MET A 450 1.93 -25.00 9.15
N LEU A 451 2.96 -24.52 8.44
CA LEU A 451 3.10 -24.68 7.00
C LEU A 451 4.16 -25.72 6.62
N ASP A 452 5.25 -25.77 7.39
CA ASP A 452 6.45 -26.56 7.10
C ASP A 452 7.33 -26.65 8.37
N PHE A 453 8.22 -27.64 8.49
CA PHE A 453 9.22 -27.69 9.57
C PHE A 453 10.48 -28.48 9.21
N ASP A 454 11.65 -28.00 9.64
CA ASP A 454 12.92 -28.73 9.53
C ASP A 454 13.48 -29.09 10.92
N HIS A 455 13.99 -30.31 11.08
CA HIS A 455 14.86 -30.66 12.20
C HIS A 455 16.28 -30.08 11.93
N VAL A 456 16.62 -28.98 12.61
CA VAL A 456 17.94 -28.32 12.46
C VAL A 456 19.01 -29.01 13.33
N SER A 457 18.60 -29.55 14.47
CA SER A 457 19.39 -30.47 15.29
C SER A 457 18.45 -31.31 16.17
N GLU A 458 19.02 -32.27 16.90
CA GLU A 458 18.30 -33.11 17.88
C GLU A 458 17.50 -32.31 18.94
N HIS A 459 17.81 -31.02 19.11
CA HIS A 459 17.18 -30.14 20.11
C HIS A 459 16.70 -28.81 19.50
N LEU A 460 16.45 -28.75 18.18
CA LEU A 460 16.01 -27.53 17.51
C LEU A 460 15.21 -27.79 16.22
N ASP A 461 13.89 -27.56 16.29
CA ASP A 461 12.98 -27.63 15.16
C ASP A 461 12.67 -26.23 14.63
N ARG A 462 13.01 -25.96 13.37
CA ARG A 462 12.67 -24.74 12.63
C ARG A 462 11.24 -24.86 12.10
N CYS A 463 10.28 -24.31 12.83
CA CYS A 463 8.87 -24.32 12.45
C CYS A 463 8.52 -23.11 11.59
N VAL A 464 7.95 -23.34 10.41
CA VAL A 464 7.44 -22.30 9.52
C VAL A 464 5.93 -22.16 9.77
N VAL A 465 5.50 -21.03 10.33
CA VAL A 465 4.10 -20.82 10.74
C VAL A 465 3.53 -19.55 10.11
N ARG A 466 2.20 -19.46 10.02
CA ARG A 466 1.48 -18.28 9.53
C ARG A 466 0.28 -18.00 10.41
N LYS A 467 0.08 -16.76 10.84
CA LYS A 467 -1.12 -16.41 11.62
C LYS A 467 -2.37 -16.44 10.73
N LYS A 468 -3.40 -17.17 11.14
CA LYS A 468 -4.68 -17.28 10.42
C LYS A 468 -5.34 -15.89 10.32
N PRO A 469 -5.92 -15.49 9.17
CA PRO A 469 -6.43 -14.13 8.95
C PRO A 469 -7.47 -13.63 9.95
N GLU A 470 -8.20 -14.55 10.58
CA GLU A 470 -9.25 -14.24 11.57
C GLU A 470 -8.67 -13.75 12.91
N PHE A 471 -7.47 -14.25 13.27
CA PHE A 471 -6.75 -13.88 14.48
C PHE A 471 -5.66 -12.81 14.21
N ALA A 472 -5.57 -12.34 12.97
CA ALA A 472 -4.54 -11.42 12.49
C ALA A 472 -4.92 -9.95 12.75
N LYS A 473 -4.25 -9.35 13.74
CA LYS A 473 -4.30 -7.91 14.02
C LYS A 473 -3.15 -7.20 13.31
N ALA A 474 -3.40 -6.03 12.73
CA ALA A 474 -2.33 -5.19 12.20
C ALA A 474 -1.36 -4.78 13.31
N PRO A 475 -0.08 -4.56 12.98
CA PRO A 475 0.80 -3.75 13.80
C PRO A 475 0.14 -2.39 14.08
N ASN A 476 0.14 -1.93 15.34
CA ASN A 476 -0.37 -0.60 15.73
C ASN A 476 0.34 0.57 15.00
N THR A 477 1.40 0.27 14.26
CA THR A 477 2.18 1.17 13.39
C THR A 477 1.63 1.31 11.95
N ASN A 478 0.63 0.52 11.54
CA ASN A 478 0.10 0.58 10.17
C ASN A 478 -0.68 1.86 9.91
N CYS A 479 -0.28 2.63 8.90
CA CYS A 479 -0.96 3.84 8.42
C CYS A 479 -1.10 3.78 6.89
N LEU A 480 -2.02 2.91 6.45
CA LEU A 480 -2.22 2.58 5.03
C LEU A 480 -2.51 3.78 4.12
N PRO A 481 -3.32 4.80 4.52
CA PRO A 481 -3.57 5.98 3.70
C PRO A 481 -2.30 6.78 3.42
N VAL A 482 -1.44 6.99 4.42
CA VAL A 482 -0.18 7.71 4.25
C VAL A 482 0.77 6.95 3.32
N ALA A 483 0.86 5.63 3.45
CA ALA A 483 1.64 4.82 2.51
C ALA A 483 1.06 4.81 1.08
N ALA A 484 -0.26 4.79 0.93
CA ALA A 484 -0.93 4.95 -0.36
C ALA A 484 -0.56 6.30 -1.00
N PHE A 485 -0.57 7.40 -0.23
CA PHE A 485 -0.16 8.72 -0.69
C PHE A 485 1.34 8.80 -1.06
N VAL A 486 2.24 8.22 -0.27
CA VAL A 486 3.68 8.17 -0.62
C VAL A 486 3.86 7.51 -1.99
N THR A 487 3.20 6.38 -2.24
CA THR A 487 3.30 5.69 -3.53
C THR A 487 2.56 6.41 -4.66
N SER A 488 1.44 7.09 -4.41
CA SER A 488 0.75 7.86 -5.46
C SER A 488 1.53 9.09 -5.88
N TYR A 489 2.11 9.83 -4.93
CA TYR A 489 2.98 10.95 -5.25
C TYR A 489 4.24 10.49 -5.99
N ALA A 490 4.84 9.36 -5.61
CA ALA A 490 5.97 8.78 -6.34
C ALA A 490 5.62 8.48 -7.82
N ARG A 491 4.45 7.85 -8.07
CA ARG A 491 3.96 7.58 -9.44
C ARG A 491 3.62 8.84 -10.22
N LEU A 492 3.07 9.87 -9.56
CA LEU A 492 2.77 11.15 -10.20
C LEU A 492 4.05 11.91 -10.55
N HIS A 493 5.05 11.94 -9.67
CA HIS A 493 6.34 12.59 -9.93
C HIS A 493 7.13 11.93 -11.08
N LEU A 494 7.07 10.60 -11.20
CA LEU A 494 7.56 9.89 -12.38
C LEU A 494 6.76 10.27 -13.66
N TYR A 495 5.44 10.45 -13.53
CA TYR A 495 4.57 10.81 -14.65
C TYR A 495 4.79 12.27 -15.12
N GLU A 496 5.06 13.21 -14.20
CA GLU A 496 5.49 14.59 -14.50
C GLU A 496 6.73 14.58 -15.43
N TYR A 497 7.63 13.59 -15.32
CA TYR A 497 8.75 13.38 -16.24
C TYR A 497 8.40 12.63 -17.54
N ILE A 498 7.45 11.69 -17.52
CA ILE A 498 6.93 11.05 -18.75
C ILE A 498 6.27 12.10 -19.66
N GLU A 499 5.55 13.06 -19.10
CA GLU A 499 4.97 14.17 -19.85
C GLU A 499 6.06 15.09 -20.44
N GLN A 500 7.14 15.37 -19.72
CA GLN A 500 8.29 16.10 -20.26
C GLN A 500 8.98 15.37 -21.42
N VAL A 501 9.19 14.04 -21.32
CA VAL A 501 9.70 13.21 -22.43
C VAL A 501 8.81 13.35 -23.66
N HIS A 502 7.49 13.34 -23.49
CA HIS A 502 6.56 13.53 -24.61
C HIS A 502 6.62 14.95 -25.20
N GLN A 503 6.71 15.98 -24.35
CA GLN A 503 6.75 17.39 -24.76
C GLN A 503 7.99 17.74 -25.61
N ILE A 504 9.15 17.13 -25.33
CA ILE A 504 10.38 17.28 -26.15
C ILE A 504 10.39 16.39 -27.41
N GLY A 505 9.30 15.66 -27.69
CA GLY A 505 9.19 14.73 -28.82
C GLY A 505 9.95 13.40 -28.64
N GLY A 506 10.33 13.06 -27.41
CA GLY A 506 11.07 11.83 -27.09
C GLY A 506 10.18 10.58 -27.10
N VAL A 507 10.77 9.44 -27.44
CA VAL A 507 10.07 8.14 -27.50
C VAL A 507 10.39 7.32 -26.26
N LEU A 508 9.38 7.14 -25.40
CA LEU A 508 9.49 6.35 -24.17
C LEU A 508 9.71 4.86 -24.48
N LEU A 509 10.75 4.24 -23.91
CA LEU A 509 11.06 2.81 -24.08
C LEU A 509 10.63 1.99 -22.87
N TYR A 510 10.97 2.44 -21.66
CA TYR A 510 10.75 1.70 -20.42
C TYR A 510 10.66 2.65 -19.21
N CYS A 511 9.97 2.23 -18.15
CA CYS A 511 10.09 2.84 -16.83
C CYS A 511 10.05 1.77 -15.72
N ASP A 512 10.74 2.02 -14.61
CA ASP A 512 10.57 1.25 -13.38
C ASP A 512 10.79 2.11 -12.12
N THR A 513 9.67 2.40 -11.46
CA THR A 513 9.54 3.04 -10.14
C THR A 513 10.07 4.47 -10.08
N ASP A 514 11.39 4.63 -10.13
CA ASP A 514 12.15 5.88 -10.11
C ASP A 514 12.82 6.17 -11.48
N SER A 515 12.95 5.15 -12.33
CA SER A 515 13.71 5.22 -13.58
C SER A 515 12.86 5.40 -14.85
N ILE A 516 13.43 6.10 -15.84
CA ILE A 516 12.93 6.23 -17.22
C ILE A 516 14.05 5.93 -18.22
N ILE A 517 13.72 5.16 -19.26
CA ILE A 517 14.54 5.01 -20.46
C ILE A 517 13.74 5.52 -21.66
N TYR A 518 14.32 6.47 -22.42
CA TYR A 518 13.69 7.08 -23.59
C TYR A 518 14.71 7.35 -24.70
N VAL A 519 14.21 7.58 -25.91
CA VAL A 519 15.00 8.05 -27.05
C VAL A 519 14.78 9.54 -27.20
N GLY A 520 15.87 10.31 -27.18
CA GLY A 520 15.88 11.72 -27.59
C GLY A 520 16.56 11.90 -28.94
N LYS A 521 16.34 13.06 -29.58
CA LYS A 521 17.19 13.47 -30.70
C LYS A 521 18.58 13.83 -30.17
N ARG A 522 19.63 13.31 -30.81
CA ARG A 522 21.03 13.63 -30.52
C ARG A 522 21.25 15.14 -30.62
N ASN A 523 21.88 15.71 -29.60
CA ASN A 523 22.05 17.17 -29.42
C ASN A 523 20.75 18.00 -29.42
N GLY A 524 19.58 17.37 -29.25
CA GLY A 524 18.29 18.04 -29.11
C GLY A 524 17.97 18.48 -27.67
N GLN A 525 16.73 18.92 -27.45
CA GLN A 525 16.19 19.13 -26.11
C GLN A 525 16.16 17.81 -25.32
N ARG A 526 16.35 17.90 -24.00
CA ARG A 526 16.36 16.78 -23.06
C ARG A 526 15.46 17.10 -21.88
N VAL A 527 15.05 16.06 -21.15
CA VAL A 527 14.50 16.22 -19.78
C VAL A 527 15.56 16.93 -18.91
N PRO A 528 15.19 17.89 -18.05
CA PRO A 528 16.13 18.54 -17.14
C PRO A 528 16.79 17.54 -16.18
N GLU A 529 18.12 17.55 -16.16
CA GLU A 529 18.94 16.66 -15.32
C GLU A 529 19.53 17.41 -14.11
N GLY A 530 19.83 16.69 -13.03
CA GLY A 530 20.51 17.23 -11.85
C GLY A 530 20.72 16.24 -10.70
N GLU A 531 21.46 16.66 -9.69
CA GLU A 531 21.94 15.81 -8.57
C GLU A 531 21.09 15.91 -7.29
N TYR A 532 20.11 16.82 -7.23
CA TYR A 532 19.31 17.12 -6.04
C TYR A 532 18.05 16.25 -5.94
N LEU A 533 17.45 16.15 -4.74
CA LEU A 533 16.28 15.30 -4.48
C LEU A 533 15.14 15.51 -5.50
N GLY A 534 14.66 14.41 -6.06
CA GLY A 534 13.54 14.45 -7.00
C GLY A 534 13.89 14.90 -8.42
N GLN A 535 15.13 15.30 -8.68
CA GLN A 535 15.64 15.54 -10.04
C GLN A 535 16.00 14.22 -10.73
N MET A 536 16.08 14.25 -12.06
CA MET A 536 16.55 13.13 -12.88
C MET A 536 18.07 13.16 -13.01
N LYS A 537 18.76 12.07 -12.66
CA LYS A 537 20.20 11.90 -12.87
C LYS A 537 20.44 10.85 -13.96
N ARG A 538 21.43 11.07 -14.83
CA ARG A 538 21.88 10.05 -15.80
C ARG A 538 22.54 8.87 -15.07
N GLU A 539 22.01 7.67 -15.26
CA GLU A 539 22.51 6.44 -14.60
C GLU A 539 23.84 5.96 -15.23
N ILE A 540 24.00 6.17 -16.54
CA ILE A 540 25.21 5.77 -17.30
C ILE A 540 25.80 6.99 -18.04
N PRO A 541 26.39 7.98 -17.34
CA PRO A 541 26.83 9.24 -17.95
C PRO A 541 28.04 9.10 -18.89
N SER A 542 28.85 8.05 -18.75
CA SER A 542 30.12 7.85 -19.47
C SER A 542 30.05 6.91 -20.68
N ARG A 543 28.84 6.46 -21.08
CA ARG A 543 28.64 5.54 -22.21
C ARG A 543 27.45 5.95 -23.06
N ARG A 544 27.50 5.67 -24.36
CA ARG A 544 26.32 5.74 -25.24
C ARG A 544 25.62 4.38 -25.19
N ILE A 545 24.31 4.37 -24.95
CA ILE A 545 23.49 3.17 -25.15
C ILE A 545 23.23 3.01 -26.65
N LEU A 546 23.63 1.88 -27.22
CA LEU A 546 23.50 1.57 -28.65
C LEU A 546 22.24 0.76 -28.94
N GLU A 547 21.89 -0.17 -28.07
CA GLU A 547 20.70 -1.01 -28.19
C GLU A 547 20.00 -1.14 -26.84
N PHE A 548 18.68 -1.21 -26.86
CA PHE A 548 17.83 -1.51 -25.72
C PHE A 548 16.92 -2.70 -26.04
N ILE A 549 16.84 -3.68 -25.13
CA ILE A 549 15.97 -4.86 -25.23
C ILE A 549 15.21 -5.01 -23.92
N ALA A 550 13.90 -5.31 -23.98
CA ALA A 550 13.09 -5.69 -22.82
C ALA A 550 12.30 -6.97 -23.10
N GLY A 551 12.54 -8.00 -22.28
CA GLY A 551 11.73 -9.22 -22.24
C GLY A 551 10.45 -9.07 -21.41
N GLY A 552 10.31 -8.01 -20.63
CA GLY A 552 9.13 -7.73 -19.81
C GLY A 552 9.38 -6.71 -18.70
N ARG A 553 8.47 -6.66 -17.71
CA ARG A 553 8.70 -5.88 -16.48
C ARG A 553 9.88 -6.47 -15.70
N LYS A 554 10.85 -5.64 -15.34
CA LYS A 554 12.09 -6.02 -14.62
C LYS A 554 13.00 -7.01 -15.38
N ILE A 555 12.84 -7.12 -16.69
CA ILE A 555 13.68 -7.95 -17.58
C ILE A 555 14.07 -7.09 -18.78
N MET A 556 15.26 -6.48 -18.71
CA MET A 556 15.80 -5.63 -19.76
C MET A 556 17.33 -5.76 -19.85
N ALA A 557 17.88 -5.37 -20.99
CA ALA A 557 19.31 -5.26 -21.27
C ALA A 557 19.58 -4.02 -22.13
N THR A 558 20.79 -3.49 -22.04
CA THR A 558 21.28 -2.38 -22.87
C THR A 558 22.69 -2.70 -23.36
N ASP A 559 22.95 -2.62 -24.65
CA ASP A 559 24.33 -2.57 -25.15
C ASP A 559 24.89 -1.14 -25.04
N THR A 560 26.16 -1.02 -24.70
CA THR A 560 26.80 0.27 -24.37
C THR A 560 28.22 0.36 -24.91
N SER A 561 28.52 1.39 -25.70
CA SER A 561 29.89 1.77 -26.02
C SER A 561 30.40 2.87 -25.09
N THR A 562 31.69 2.86 -24.76
CA THR A 562 32.36 4.05 -24.26
C THR A 562 32.24 5.17 -25.29
N GLN A 563 31.96 6.40 -24.85
CA GLN A 563 32.12 7.56 -25.73
C GLN A 563 33.61 7.71 -26.06
N VAL A 564 33.96 7.57 -27.34
CA VAL A 564 35.17 8.21 -27.86
C VAL A 564 34.88 9.70 -27.88
N GLN A 565 35.84 10.51 -27.44
CA GLN A 565 35.76 11.97 -27.60
C GLN A 565 36.18 12.30 -29.03
N ASP A 566 35.20 12.64 -29.87
CA ASP A 566 35.36 13.32 -31.16
C ASP A 566 35.30 14.85 -30.94
#